data_AF-A0A370DXL3-F1
#
_entry.id   AF-A0A370DXL3-F1
#
_cell.length_a   1.000
_cell.length_b   1.000
_cell.length_c   1.000
_cell.angle_alpha   90.00
_cell.angle_beta   90.00
_cell.angle_gamma   90.00
#
_symmetry.space_group_name_H-M   'P 1'
#
loop_
_entity.id
_entity.type
_entity.pdbx_description
1 polymer ?
#
loop_
_entity_poly.entity_id
_entity_poly.type
_entity_poly.pdbx_seq_one_letter_code
_entity_poly.pdbx_strand_id
1 'polypeptide(L)'
;MAVTGQHPPAEILAKLHPLEGLSEDQLKLLSHALHLRTEIRGKKLLSMGSRDAFSLYLLKGRVKLETADGHASEIEAGSVQAMNPIAHLIPRQYDVTVVTPVVYFLIDNRLLDGLTNDSLETLASEELTSLNGQYEKDETENRLSQALLADLQNDQNDRLILPSLPDVAIKVGRAIEDEDTDAEHLAKIIQTDPVITTKLIRAANSALYAGLSPSASCTAAIIRLGNTTTHKLVLTFALRELFKAHSRVLQDEMRKLWKHSTQVAGICFVLAKLSRRFNPERALLAGLLHDIGEVAILSYAENFPEIANNEQKLEQVMKDMRGVIGCHILDAWGFLKDLVAVTKEAEDWTRNRPEEADYTDLVIVAQLHSYIGTPEMKTLPTLDRVPAFQKLDIGDLTPELSIQILENAADQVASAQALLNS
;
A
#
# COMPACT_ATOMS: atom_id res chain seq x y z
N MET A 1 -31.51 6.83 21.46
CA MET A 1 -31.54 6.17 20.14
C MET A 1 -30.45 6.81 19.32
N ALA A 2 -29.39 6.05 19.02
CA ALA A 2 -28.31 6.49 18.14
C ALA A 2 -28.90 6.68 16.75
N VAL A 3 -28.61 7.82 16.13
CA VAL A 3 -28.93 8.03 14.71
C VAL A 3 -27.62 8.16 13.96
N THR A 4 -26.91 7.05 13.87
CA THR A 4 -25.87 6.84 12.87
C THR A 4 -26.55 6.75 11.50
N GLY A 5 -26.11 7.56 10.54
CA GLY A 5 -26.68 7.64 9.18
C GLY A 5 -27.53 8.88 8.87
N GLN A 6 -27.48 9.93 9.69
CA GLN A 6 -28.08 11.23 9.35
C GLN A 6 -27.01 12.24 8.89
N HIS A 7 -27.37 13.07 7.93
CA HIS A 7 -26.57 14.16 7.39
C HIS A 7 -26.77 15.45 8.20
N PRO A 8 -25.74 16.31 8.40
CA PRO A 8 -25.94 17.62 9.02
C PRO A 8 -26.80 18.48 8.10
N PRO A 9 -27.92 19.07 8.57
CA PRO A 9 -28.74 19.97 7.76
C PRO A 9 -27.96 21.16 7.23
N ALA A 10 -28.23 21.56 5.98
CA ALA A 10 -27.57 22.69 5.33
C ALA A 10 -27.71 24.00 6.14
N GLU A 11 -28.83 24.20 6.86
CA GLU A 11 -29.04 25.39 7.69
C GLU A 11 -28.14 25.43 8.93
N ILE A 12 -27.64 24.27 9.37
CA ILE A 12 -26.66 24.18 10.45
C ILE A 12 -25.26 24.45 9.89
N LEU A 13 -24.92 23.88 8.74
CA LEU A 13 -23.62 24.10 8.08
C LEU A 13 -23.39 25.58 7.74
N ALA A 14 -24.44 26.29 7.30
CA ALA A 14 -24.41 27.72 7.00
C ALA A 14 -24.02 28.62 8.20
N LYS A 15 -23.98 28.07 9.42
CA LYS A 15 -23.63 28.80 10.66
C LYS A 15 -22.21 28.49 11.15
N LEU A 16 -21.46 27.64 10.46
CA LEU A 16 -20.14 27.18 10.91
C LEU A 16 -19.05 27.79 10.05
N HIS A 17 -17.92 28.16 10.68
CA HIS A 17 -16.75 28.73 10.02
C HIS A 17 -15.82 27.66 9.46
N PRO A 18 -15.34 27.73 8.19
CA PRO A 18 -15.57 28.76 7.17
C PRO A 18 -16.72 28.43 6.17
N LEU A 19 -17.67 27.58 6.54
CA LEU A 19 -18.71 27.04 5.66
C LEU A 19 -19.84 28.05 5.36
N GLU A 20 -19.95 29.14 6.13
CA GLU A 20 -20.99 30.17 5.96
C GLU A 20 -20.92 30.90 4.61
N GLY A 21 -19.77 30.84 3.93
CA GLY A 21 -19.57 31.47 2.61
C GLY A 21 -20.07 30.63 1.43
N LEU A 22 -20.55 29.41 1.67
CA LEU A 22 -20.99 28.49 0.63
C LEU A 22 -22.41 28.82 0.13
N SER A 23 -22.67 28.57 -1.16
CA SER A 23 -24.01 28.69 -1.75
C SER A 23 -24.96 27.63 -1.19
N GLU A 24 -26.27 27.85 -1.35
CA GLU A 24 -27.28 26.90 -0.86
C GLU A 24 -27.13 25.51 -1.48
N ASP A 25 -26.77 25.43 -2.76
CA ASP A 25 -26.54 24.16 -3.47
C ASP A 25 -25.24 23.50 -3.00
N GLN A 26 -24.18 24.27 -2.75
CA GLN A 26 -22.94 23.76 -2.18
C GLN A 26 -23.14 23.21 -0.77
N LEU A 27 -23.94 23.89 0.07
CA LEU A 27 -24.29 23.44 1.41
C LEU A 27 -25.15 22.18 1.40
N LYS A 28 -26.07 22.05 0.42
CA LYS A 28 -26.83 20.81 0.21
C LYS A 28 -25.91 19.67 -0.20
N LEU A 29 -25.00 19.91 -1.14
CA LEU A 29 -24.05 18.90 -1.61
C LEU A 29 -23.12 18.44 -0.47
N LEU A 30 -22.56 19.41 0.26
CA LEU A 30 -21.72 19.15 1.43
C LEU A 30 -22.50 18.47 2.57
N SER A 31 -23.79 18.81 2.76
CA SER A 31 -24.66 18.13 3.73
C SER A 31 -24.76 16.64 3.42
N HIS A 32 -25.00 16.27 2.16
CA HIS A 32 -25.03 14.86 1.76
C HIS A 32 -23.65 14.21 1.96
N ALA A 33 -22.56 14.94 1.64
CA ALA A 33 -21.16 14.52 1.79
C ALA A 33 -20.68 14.30 3.24
N LEU A 34 -21.50 14.59 4.25
CA LEU A 34 -21.10 14.59 5.65
C LEU A 34 -22.02 13.70 6.48
N HIS A 35 -21.43 13.01 7.45
CA HIS A 35 -22.16 12.12 8.34
C HIS A 35 -22.11 12.60 9.78
N LEU A 36 -23.29 12.69 10.41
CA LEU A 36 -23.41 12.95 11.84
C LEU A 36 -22.97 11.73 12.64
N ARG A 37 -22.19 11.98 13.68
CA ARG A 37 -21.71 11.01 14.64
C ARG A 37 -22.19 11.36 16.02
N THR A 38 -22.36 10.34 16.85
CA THR A 38 -22.77 10.51 18.24
C THR A 38 -21.85 9.74 19.16
N GLU A 39 -21.40 10.37 20.24
CA GLU A 39 -20.49 9.72 21.18
C GLU A 39 -20.93 9.94 22.62
N ILE A 40 -20.59 8.97 23.47
CA ILE A 40 -20.95 8.97 24.90
C ILE A 40 -19.83 9.58 25.75
N ARG A 41 -20.20 9.99 26.97
CA ARG A 41 -19.28 10.58 27.95
C ARG A 41 -18.05 9.70 28.17
N GLY A 42 -16.89 10.34 28.25
CA GLY A 42 -15.60 9.71 28.55
C GLY A 42 -14.81 9.26 27.33
N LYS A 43 -15.42 9.23 26.13
CA LYS A 43 -14.70 8.91 24.88
C LYS A 43 -13.74 10.04 24.52
N LYS A 44 -12.52 9.70 24.12
CA LYS A 44 -11.57 10.65 23.51
C LYS A 44 -11.84 10.73 22.00
N LEU A 45 -12.11 11.92 21.49
CA LEU A 45 -12.41 12.21 20.08
C LEU A 45 -11.16 12.58 19.28
N LEU A 46 -10.23 13.31 19.91
CA LEU A 46 -8.96 13.72 19.30
C LEU A 46 -7.84 13.52 20.32
N SER A 47 -6.66 13.13 19.83
CA SER A 47 -5.47 12.93 20.66
C SER A 47 -4.44 14.02 20.39
N MET A 48 -3.85 14.56 21.46
CA MET A 48 -2.73 15.49 21.38
C MET A 48 -1.55 14.85 20.63
N GLY A 49 -0.87 15.63 19.79
CA GLY A 49 0.23 15.18 18.93
C GLY A 49 -0.22 14.52 17.62
N SER A 50 -1.51 14.18 17.46
CA SER A 50 -2.02 13.62 16.21
C SER A 50 -1.82 14.58 15.02
N ARG A 51 -1.64 14.00 13.83
CA ARG A 51 -1.56 14.70 12.54
C ARG A 51 -2.69 14.32 11.60
N ASP A 52 -3.78 13.77 12.12
CA ASP A 52 -4.93 13.40 11.30
C ASP A 52 -5.49 14.63 10.57
N ALA A 53 -5.68 14.49 9.26
CA ALA A 53 -5.99 15.58 8.35
C ALA A 53 -7.48 15.93 8.24
N PHE A 54 -8.25 15.76 9.32
CA PHE A 54 -9.67 16.14 9.37
C PHE A 54 -9.95 17.21 10.43
N SER A 55 -11.09 17.87 10.39
CA SER A 55 -11.53 18.87 11.35
C SER A 55 -12.85 18.47 11.97
N LEU A 56 -13.00 18.71 13.28
CA LEU A 56 -14.17 18.31 14.07
C LEU A 56 -15.08 19.50 14.32
N TYR A 57 -16.37 19.37 14.01
CA TYR A 57 -17.39 20.36 14.34
C TYR A 57 -18.42 19.80 15.30
N LEU A 58 -18.62 20.49 16.42
CA LEU A 58 -19.52 20.06 17.49
C LEU A 58 -20.91 20.70 17.34
N LEU A 59 -21.94 19.87 17.18
CA LEU A 59 -23.32 20.31 16.96
C LEU A 59 -24.20 20.20 18.21
N LYS A 60 -23.92 19.23 19.10
CA LYS A 60 -24.60 19.08 20.40
C LYS A 60 -23.63 18.56 21.45
N GLY A 61 -23.90 18.88 22.71
CA GLY A 61 -23.15 18.39 23.86
C GLY A 61 -21.92 19.24 24.20
N ARG A 62 -21.05 18.69 25.04
CA ARG A 62 -19.86 19.35 25.58
C ARG A 62 -18.63 18.46 25.50
N VAL A 63 -17.50 19.07 25.17
CA VAL A 63 -16.19 18.42 25.14
C VAL A 63 -15.20 19.18 26.02
N LYS A 64 -14.25 18.46 26.61
CA LYS A 64 -13.11 18.99 27.38
C LYS A 64 -11.87 18.92 26.49
N LEU A 65 -11.17 20.03 26.37
CA LEU A 65 -9.85 20.15 25.75
C LEU A 65 -8.81 20.20 26.87
N GLU A 66 -7.76 19.38 26.78
CA GLU A 66 -6.71 19.28 27.79
C GLU A 66 -5.33 19.35 27.12
N THR A 67 -4.47 20.23 27.62
CA THR A 67 -3.10 20.45 27.14
C THR A 67 -2.09 19.59 27.89
N ALA A 68 -0.88 19.45 27.36
CA ALA A 68 0.23 18.75 28.01
C ALA A 68 0.55 19.27 29.42
N ASP A 69 0.41 20.59 29.64
CA ASP A 69 0.68 21.24 30.92
C ASP A 69 -0.47 21.11 31.93
N GLY A 70 -1.48 20.30 31.63
CA GLY A 70 -2.62 20.03 32.51
C GLY A 70 -3.69 21.12 32.54
N HIS A 71 -3.57 22.16 31.71
CA HIS A 71 -4.65 23.15 31.55
C HIS A 71 -5.80 22.54 30.76
N ALA A 72 -7.02 22.74 31.25
CA ALA A 72 -8.24 22.25 30.63
C ALA A 72 -9.28 23.34 30.42
N SER A 73 -10.01 23.25 29.31
CA SER A 73 -11.15 24.11 28.98
C SER A 73 -12.29 23.28 28.41
N GLU A 74 -13.54 23.67 28.62
CA GLU A 74 -14.69 23.02 27.99
C GLU A 74 -15.24 23.86 26.84
N ILE A 75 -15.68 23.19 25.78
CA ILE A 75 -16.41 23.80 24.67
C ILE A 75 -17.81 23.17 24.63
N GLU A 76 -18.82 24.04 24.62
CA GLU A 76 -20.23 23.67 24.49
C GLU A 76 -20.75 23.97 23.09
N ALA A 77 -21.55 23.05 22.55
CA ALA A 77 -22.22 23.23 21.27
C ALA A 77 -23.07 24.51 21.26
N GLY A 78 -23.00 25.27 20.15
CA GLY A 78 -23.69 26.55 20.01
C GLY A 78 -22.95 27.74 20.65
N SER A 79 -21.82 27.53 21.33
CA SER A 79 -20.92 28.61 21.71
C SER A 79 -20.18 29.19 20.50
N VAL A 80 -19.68 30.41 20.62
CA VAL A 80 -18.84 31.06 19.58
C VAL A 80 -17.61 30.20 19.23
N GLN A 81 -17.05 29.49 20.21
CA GLN A 81 -15.91 28.59 20.02
C GLN A 81 -16.30 27.35 19.20
N ALA A 82 -17.51 26.82 19.39
CA ALA A 82 -18.01 25.66 18.65
C ALA A 82 -18.42 25.98 17.20
N MET A 83 -18.49 27.26 16.80
CA MET A 83 -18.69 27.65 15.40
C MET A 83 -17.45 27.39 14.55
N ASN A 84 -16.28 27.20 15.17
CA ASN A 84 -15.02 26.90 14.51
C ASN A 84 -14.64 25.42 14.69
N PRO A 85 -13.78 24.86 13.82
CA PRO A 85 -13.32 23.49 14.01
C PRO A 85 -12.49 23.35 15.30
N ILE A 86 -12.87 22.35 16.09
CA ILE A 86 -12.29 22.09 17.41
C ILE A 86 -10.87 21.55 17.26
N ALA A 87 -9.94 22.17 18.00
CA ALA A 87 -8.53 21.79 18.07
C ALA A 87 -7.83 21.68 16.70
N HIS A 88 -8.18 22.53 15.72
CA HIS A 88 -7.75 22.44 14.31
C HIS A 88 -6.23 22.48 14.03
N LEU A 89 -5.40 22.93 14.97
CA LEU A 89 -3.95 23.01 14.78
C LEU A 89 -3.31 21.61 14.62
N ILE A 90 -2.39 21.47 13.67
CA ILE A 90 -1.62 20.24 13.44
C ILE A 90 -0.13 20.52 13.70
N PRO A 91 0.56 19.70 14.52
CA PRO A 91 0.04 18.60 15.35
C PRO A 91 -0.96 19.08 16.40
N ARG A 92 -1.93 18.24 16.77
CA ARG A 92 -2.97 18.59 17.75
C ARG A 92 -2.35 19.04 19.07
N GLN A 93 -2.81 20.17 19.57
CA GLN A 93 -2.30 20.75 20.83
C GLN A 93 -3.10 20.28 22.07
N TYR A 94 -4.19 19.54 21.86
CA TYR A 94 -5.13 19.16 22.92
C TYR A 94 -5.59 17.71 22.76
N ASP A 95 -5.79 17.03 23.88
CA ASP A 95 -6.70 15.89 23.97
C ASP A 95 -8.14 16.41 24.05
N VAL A 96 -9.04 15.86 23.24
CA VAL A 96 -10.46 16.23 23.24
C VAL A 96 -11.29 15.07 23.75
N THR A 97 -11.97 15.26 24.87
CA THR A 97 -12.73 14.20 25.57
C THR A 97 -14.19 14.61 25.76
N VAL A 98 -15.12 13.67 25.56
CA VAL A 98 -16.57 13.90 25.69
C VAL A 98 -16.98 14.07 27.15
N VAL A 99 -17.62 15.21 27.48
CA VAL A 99 -18.11 15.54 28.84
C VAL A 99 -19.59 15.17 29.00
N THR A 100 -20.41 15.49 28.00
CA THR A 100 -21.81 15.04 27.87
C THR A 100 -21.97 14.35 26.53
N PRO A 101 -22.99 13.50 26.30
CA PRO A 101 -23.23 12.93 24.97
C PRO A 101 -23.20 14.01 23.88
N VAL A 102 -22.45 13.77 22.82
CA VAL A 102 -22.22 14.75 21.75
C VAL A 102 -22.82 14.30 20.43
N VAL A 103 -23.11 15.29 19.57
CA VAL A 103 -23.35 15.09 18.14
C VAL A 103 -22.33 15.96 17.40
N TYR A 104 -21.59 15.39 16.47
CA TYR A 104 -20.54 16.09 15.73
C TYR A 104 -20.37 15.52 14.31
N PHE A 105 -19.63 16.20 13.45
CA PHE A 105 -19.16 15.64 12.18
C PHE A 105 -17.67 15.92 12.00
N LEU A 106 -17.05 15.17 11.09
CA LEU A 106 -15.67 15.37 10.67
C LEU A 106 -15.65 15.77 9.18
N ILE A 107 -14.77 16.68 8.81
CA ILE A 107 -14.54 17.10 7.42
C ILE A 107 -13.04 17.07 7.13
N ASP A 108 -12.62 16.58 5.96
CA ASP A 108 -11.21 16.60 5.57
C ASP A 108 -10.70 18.05 5.44
N ASN A 109 -9.50 18.33 5.94
CA ASN A 109 -8.92 19.67 5.93
C ASN A 109 -8.63 20.16 4.51
N ARG A 110 -8.33 19.26 3.57
CA ARG A 110 -8.14 19.60 2.14
C ARG A 110 -9.42 20.16 1.54
N LEU A 111 -10.58 19.74 2.04
CA LEU A 111 -11.87 20.26 1.61
C LEU A 111 -12.13 21.64 2.18
N LEU A 112 -11.78 21.86 3.45
CA LEU A 112 -11.87 23.17 4.08
C LEU A 112 -10.96 24.21 3.39
N ASP A 113 -9.76 23.80 2.99
CA ASP A 113 -8.79 24.67 2.32
C ASP A 113 -9.12 24.93 0.84
N GLY A 114 -9.93 24.06 0.22
CA GLY A 114 -10.15 23.99 -1.23
C GLY A 114 -11.60 24.12 -1.69
N LEU A 115 -12.50 24.69 -0.87
CA LEU A 115 -13.95 24.84 -1.15
C LEU A 115 -14.24 25.53 -2.51
N THR A 116 -14.22 24.73 -3.58
CA THR A 116 -14.55 25.09 -4.97
C THR A 116 -15.61 24.12 -5.49
N ASN A 117 -16.38 24.50 -6.52
CA ASN A 117 -17.47 23.66 -7.05
C ASN A 117 -16.99 22.27 -7.51
N ASP A 118 -15.85 22.20 -8.20
CA ASP A 118 -15.30 20.94 -8.72
C ASP A 118 -14.94 19.93 -7.61
N SER A 119 -14.44 20.42 -6.47
CA SER A 119 -14.12 19.57 -5.32
C SER A 119 -15.36 19.02 -4.62
N LEU A 120 -16.46 19.76 -4.58
CA LEU A 120 -17.71 19.31 -3.95
C LEU A 120 -18.50 18.32 -4.83
N GLU A 121 -18.46 18.48 -6.15
CA GLU A 121 -19.07 17.53 -7.10
C GLU A 121 -18.31 16.20 -7.16
N THR A 122 -16.97 16.25 -7.05
CA THR A 122 -16.11 15.07 -6.95
C THR A 122 -16.44 14.26 -5.68
N LEU A 123 -16.67 14.93 -4.54
CA LEU A 123 -17.07 14.25 -3.30
C LEU A 123 -18.45 13.60 -3.36
N ALA A 124 -19.45 14.26 -3.93
CA ALA A 124 -20.80 13.69 -4.01
C ALA A 124 -20.85 12.47 -4.94
N SER A 125 -19.97 12.43 -5.94
CA SER A 125 -19.77 11.27 -6.81
C SER A 125 -18.90 10.20 -6.17
N GLU A 126 -17.88 10.57 -5.40
CA GLU A 126 -17.09 9.64 -4.59
C GLU A 126 -17.93 8.99 -3.48
N GLU A 127 -18.84 9.70 -2.81
CA GLU A 127 -19.75 9.15 -1.78
C GLU A 127 -20.78 8.17 -2.32
N LEU A 128 -21.36 8.41 -3.50
CA LEU A 128 -22.21 7.41 -4.17
C LEU A 128 -21.44 6.11 -4.47
N THR A 129 -20.12 6.17 -4.51
CA THR A 129 -19.22 5.03 -4.71
C THR A 129 -18.62 4.51 -3.39
N SER A 130 -18.55 5.34 -2.34
CA SER A 130 -17.92 5.07 -1.04
C SER A 130 -18.90 4.82 0.12
N LEU A 131 -20.21 4.72 -0.14
CA LEU A 131 -21.26 4.42 0.85
C LEU A 131 -21.15 3.06 1.57
N ASN A 132 -20.03 2.35 1.44
CA ASN A 132 -19.71 1.18 2.26
C ASN A 132 -18.45 1.31 3.12
N GLY A 133 -17.65 2.38 3.06
CA GLY A 133 -16.34 2.39 3.74
C GLY A 133 -15.94 3.72 4.35
N GLN A 134 -15.70 3.71 5.66
CA GLN A 134 -15.09 4.75 6.51
C GLN A 134 -16.08 5.86 6.90
N TYR A 135 -16.48 6.03 8.17
CA TYR A 135 -15.65 6.17 9.35
C TYR A 135 -16.43 5.88 10.65
N GLU A 136 -16.41 4.64 11.09
CA GLU A 136 -15.90 4.29 12.41
C GLU A 136 -14.81 3.26 12.06
N LYS A 137 -13.52 3.57 12.24
CA LYS A 137 -12.55 2.47 12.28
C LYS A 137 -13.01 1.61 13.44
N ASP A 138 -13.49 0.41 13.13
CA ASP A 138 -13.87 -0.56 14.14
C ASP A 138 -12.73 -0.60 15.17
N GLU A 139 -13.06 -0.57 16.47
CA GLU A 139 -12.08 -0.70 17.54
C GLU A 139 -11.12 -1.87 17.27
N THR A 140 -11.60 -2.87 16.54
CA THR A 140 -10.88 -4.05 16.08
C THR A 140 -9.90 -3.80 14.92
N GLU A 141 -10.24 -3.02 13.89
CA GLU A 141 -9.30 -2.63 12.82
C GLU A 141 -8.15 -1.77 13.36
N ASN A 142 -8.49 -0.87 14.29
CA ASN A 142 -7.51 -0.09 15.03
C ASN A 142 -6.59 -0.99 15.86
N ARG A 143 -7.09 -2.07 16.47
CA ARG A 143 -6.26 -3.00 17.24
C ARG A 143 -5.23 -3.73 16.39
N LEU A 144 -5.58 -4.23 15.20
CA LEU A 144 -4.60 -4.88 14.31
C LEU A 144 -3.56 -3.87 13.81
N SER A 145 -4.00 -2.72 13.32
CA SER A 145 -3.10 -1.68 12.81
C SER A 145 -2.16 -1.16 13.90
N GLN A 146 -2.67 -0.94 15.12
CA GLN A 146 -1.87 -0.52 16.27
C GLN A 146 -0.94 -1.62 16.76
N ALA A 147 -1.36 -2.88 16.74
CA ALA A 147 -0.51 -4.01 17.12
C ALA A 147 0.65 -4.19 16.13
N LEU A 148 0.36 -4.11 14.82
CA LEU A 148 1.38 -4.11 13.77
C LEU A 148 2.37 -2.94 13.93
N LEU A 149 1.89 -1.71 14.17
CA LEU A 149 2.77 -0.55 14.39
C LEU A 149 3.58 -0.65 15.68
N ALA A 150 2.97 -1.13 16.76
CA ALA A 150 3.64 -1.29 18.05
C ALA A 150 4.72 -2.36 17.98
N ASP A 151 4.47 -3.46 17.27
CA ASP A 151 5.47 -4.49 17.06
C ASP A 151 6.57 -4.00 16.10
N LEU A 152 6.26 -3.14 15.10
CA LEU A 152 7.26 -2.56 14.19
C LEU A 152 8.23 -1.61 14.91
N GLN A 153 7.74 -0.91 15.94
CA GLN A 153 8.51 0.04 16.73
C GLN A 153 9.33 -0.63 17.86
N ASN A 154 8.96 -1.86 18.26
CA ASN A 154 9.64 -2.60 19.31
C ASN A 154 10.66 -3.59 18.72
N ASP A 155 11.80 -3.06 18.27
CA ASP A 155 12.96 -3.79 17.72
C ASP A 155 13.60 -4.80 18.71
N GLN A 156 13.10 -4.87 19.95
CA GLN A 156 13.68 -5.67 21.05
C GLN A 156 12.87 -6.93 21.45
N ASN A 157 11.72 -7.21 20.84
CA ASN A 157 10.78 -8.19 21.40
C ASN A 157 10.36 -9.39 20.53
N ASP A 158 10.96 -9.65 19.35
CA ASP A 158 10.70 -10.87 18.55
C ASP A 158 9.19 -11.15 18.27
N ARG A 159 8.30 -10.15 18.41
CA ARG A 159 6.84 -10.32 18.34
C ARG A 159 6.27 -10.09 16.95
N LEU A 160 6.90 -9.22 16.17
CA LEU A 160 6.60 -9.14 14.76
C LEU A 160 7.36 -10.26 14.06
N ILE A 161 6.61 -11.28 13.66
CA ILE A 161 7.08 -12.22 12.65
C ILE A 161 7.01 -11.47 11.31
N LEU A 162 7.90 -10.47 11.14
CA LEU A 162 8.20 -10.00 9.80
C LEU A 162 8.75 -11.21 9.04
N PRO A 163 8.35 -11.42 7.78
CA PRO A 163 8.96 -12.47 7.00
C PRO A 163 10.48 -12.25 6.99
N SER A 164 11.23 -13.24 7.41
CA SER A 164 12.68 -13.23 7.28
C SER A 164 13.04 -13.70 5.89
N LEU A 165 13.98 -13.00 5.25
CA LEU A 165 14.60 -13.52 4.03
C LEU A 165 15.20 -14.89 4.30
N PRO A 166 14.96 -15.90 3.44
CA PRO A 166 15.60 -17.19 3.59
C PRO A 166 17.14 -17.07 3.63
N ASP A 167 17.77 -17.83 4.53
CA ASP A 167 19.22 -17.80 4.78
C ASP A 167 20.09 -17.82 3.53
N VAL A 168 19.69 -18.61 2.52
CA VAL A 168 20.40 -18.74 1.26
C VAL A 168 20.41 -17.43 0.46
N ALA A 169 19.32 -16.66 0.46
CA ALA A 169 19.27 -15.36 -0.20
C ALA A 169 20.20 -14.35 0.50
N ILE A 170 20.20 -14.33 1.84
CA ILE A 170 21.09 -13.46 2.64
C ILE A 170 22.56 -13.82 2.37
N LYS A 171 22.91 -15.10 2.40
CA LYS A 171 24.29 -15.56 2.17
C LYS A 171 24.76 -15.26 0.75
N VAL A 172 23.90 -15.44 -0.26
CA VAL A 172 24.23 -15.09 -1.65
C VAL A 172 24.42 -13.59 -1.82
N GLY A 173 23.56 -12.76 -1.23
CA GLY A 173 23.70 -11.30 -1.27
C GLY A 173 25.04 -10.84 -0.71
N ARG A 174 25.40 -11.32 0.50
CA ARG A 174 26.70 -11.02 1.13
C ARG A 174 27.90 -11.49 0.31
N ALA A 175 27.81 -12.68 -0.28
CA ALA A 175 28.91 -13.19 -1.10
C ALA A 175 29.13 -12.33 -2.35
N ILE A 176 28.08 -11.76 -2.94
CA ILE A 176 28.22 -10.92 -4.15
C ILE A 176 28.81 -9.54 -3.86
N GLU A 177 28.70 -9.06 -2.62
CA GLU A 177 29.36 -7.84 -2.17
C GLU A 177 30.88 -8.03 -1.96
N ASP A 178 31.34 -9.28 -1.85
CA ASP A 178 32.76 -9.62 -1.75
C ASP A 178 33.42 -9.62 -3.15
N GLU A 179 34.41 -8.74 -3.35
CA GLU A 179 35.15 -8.61 -4.62
C GLU A 179 35.91 -9.89 -5.01
N ASP A 180 36.22 -10.75 -4.04
CA ASP A 180 36.94 -12.02 -4.25
C ASP A 180 36.00 -13.22 -4.52
N THR A 181 34.68 -13.00 -4.57
CA THR A 181 33.72 -14.10 -4.81
C THR A 181 33.77 -14.60 -6.25
N ASP A 182 33.95 -15.92 -6.38
CA ASP A 182 33.83 -16.64 -7.65
C ASP A 182 32.51 -17.44 -7.77
N ALA A 183 32.26 -17.97 -8.98
CA ALA A 183 31.06 -18.75 -9.27
C ALA A 183 31.01 -20.08 -8.49
N GLU A 184 32.15 -20.64 -8.08
CA GLU A 184 32.19 -21.87 -7.28
C GLU A 184 31.78 -21.61 -5.83
N HIS A 185 32.21 -20.49 -5.25
CA HIS A 185 31.82 -20.05 -3.93
C HIS A 185 30.30 -19.81 -3.86
N LEU A 186 29.75 -19.05 -4.82
CA LEU A 186 28.30 -18.86 -4.92
C LEU A 186 27.55 -20.18 -5.12
N ALA A 187 28.07 -21.08 -5.96
CA ALA A 187 27.47 -22.39 -6.17
C ALA A 187 27.40 -23.20 -4.87
N LYS A 188 28.44 -23.18 -4.03
CA LYS A 188 28.45 -23.87 -2.72
C LYS A 188 27.37 -23.33 -1.79
N ILE A 189 27.18 -22.02 -1.75
CA ILE A 189 26.12 -21.38 -0.95
C ILE A 189 24.74 -21.80 -1.46
N ILE A 190 24.50 -21.67 -2.77
CA ILE A 190 23.19 -21.95 -3.38
C ILE A 190 22.83 -23.45 -3.24
N GLN A 191 23.81 -24.34 -3.36
CA GLN A 191 23.65 -25.79 -3.20
C GLN A 191 23.23 -26.24 -1.79
N THR A 192 23.28 -25.34 -0.80
CA THR A 192 22.68 -25.62 0.52
C THR A 192 21.15 -25.74 0.46
N ASP A 193 20.52 -25.18 -0.58
CA ASP A 193 19.11 -25.33 -0.90
C ASP A 193 18.92 -26.06 -2.26
N PRO A 194 18.57 -27.36 -2.24
CA PRO A 194 18.38 -28.14 -3.46
C PRO A 194 17.25 -27.62 -4.38
N VAL A 195 16.23 -26.99 -3.80
CA VAL A 195 15.08 -26.45 -4.56
C VAL A 195 15.54 -25.23 -5.34
N ILE A 196 16.18 -24.26 -4.67
CA ILE A 196 16.71 -23.06 -5.33
C ILE A 196 17.79 -23.42 -6.35
N THR A 197 18.65 -24.39 -6.04
CA THR A 197 19.66 -24.89 -6.99
C THR A 197 19.03 -25.40 -8.28
N THR A 198 17.99 -26.24 -8.16
CA THR A 198 17.29 -26.81 -9.30
C THR A 198 16.61 -25.72 -10.13
N LYS A 199 15.96 -24.76 -9.47
CA LYS A 199 15.31 -23.61 -10.11
C LYS A 199 16.30 -22.74 -10.86
N LEU A 200 17.47 -22.48 -10.28
CA LEU A 200 18.52 -21.69 -10.92
C LEU A 200 19.08 -22.36 -12.18
N ILE A 201 19.36 -23.67 -12.12
CA ILE A 201 19.84 -24.43 -13.29
C ILE A 201 18.79 -24.41 -14.41
N ARG A 202 17.51 -24.57 -14.07
CA ARG A 202 16.42 -24.49 -15.04
C ARG A 202 16.26 -23.09 -15.62
N ALA A 203 16.39 -22.04 -14.81
CA ALA A 203 16.35 -20.67 -15.28
C ALA A 203 17.47 -20.41 -16.31
N ALA A 204 18.70 -20.85 -16.03
CA ALA A 204 19.83 -20.77 -16.96
C ALA A 204 19.64 -21.55 -18.29
N ASN A 205 18.68 -22.48 -18.32
CA ASN A 205 18.31 -23.27 -19.50
C ASN A 205 16.98 -22.85 -20.13
N SER A 206 16.30 -21.84 -19.57
CA SER A 206 15.06 -21.30 -20.14
C SER A 206 15.33 -20.52 -21.42
N ALA A 207 14.31 -20.37 -22.28
CA ALA A 207 14.42 -19.64 -23.55
C ALA A 207 14.98 -18.21 -23.37
N LEU A 208 14.81 -17.63 -22.18
CA LEU A 208 15.27 -16.29 -21.85
C LEU A 208 16.80 -16.20 -21.67
N TYR A 209 17.44 -17.26 -21.16
CA TYR A 209 18.87 -17.25 -20.82
C TYR A 209 19.69 -18.34 -21.53
N ALA A 210 19.04 -19.25 -22.26
CA ALA A 210 19.68 -20.42 -22.86
C ALA A 210 20.82 -20.03 -23.82
N GLY A 211 21.95 -20.72 -23.69
CA GLY A 211 23.06 -20.67 -24.63
C GLY A 211 23.06 -21.87 -25.60
N LEU A 212 24.16 -22.05 -26.34
CA LEU A 212 24.34 -23.14 -27.31
C LEU A 212 24.30 -24.55 -26.69
N SER A 213 24.53 -24.70 -25.39
CA SER A 213 24.51 -25.99 -24.69
C SER A 213 23.81 -25.88 -23.33
N PRO A 214 23.14 -26.91 -22.81
CA PRO A 214 22.52 -26.85 -21.50
C PRO A 214 23.55 -26.69 -20.36
N SER A 215 23.22 -25.87 -19.35
CA SER A 215 23.97 -25.82 -18.08
C SER A 215 23.63 -27.06 -17.25
N ALA A 216 24.62 -27.91 -17.01
CA ALA A 216 24.48 -29.18 -16.28
C ALA A 216 24.82 -29.08 -14.77
N SER A 217 25.30 -27.93 -14.30
CA SER A 217 25.67 -27.71 -12.90
C SER A 217 25.28 -26.31 -12.44
N CYS A 218 25.20 -26.12 -11.12
CA CYS A 218 24.93 -24.81 -10.52
C CYS A 218 26.01 -23.78 -10.92
N THR A 219 27.28 -24.15 -10.84
CA THR A 219 28.40 -23.28 -11.27
C THR A 219 28.25 -22.87 -12.75
N ALA A 220 27.91 -23.80 -13.65
CA ALA A 220 27.68 -23.49 -15.06
C ALA A 220 26.45 -22.60 -15.28
N ALA A 221 25.43 -22.69 -14.42
CA ALA A 221 24.29 -21.79 -14.43
C ALA A 221 24.70 -20.37 -13.98
N ILE A 222 25.50 -20.24 -12.92
CA ILE A 222 26.00 -18.95 -12.41
C ILE A 222 26.91 -18.27 -13.42
N ILE A 223 27.85 -18.99 -14.04
CA ILE A 223 28.73 -18.44 -15.08
C ILE A 223 27.92 -17.88 -16.25
N ARG A 224 26.83 -18.56 -16.64
CA ARG A 224 25.95 -18.12 -17.72
C ARG A 224 25.15 -16.88 -17.36
N LEU A 225 24.53 -16.89 -16.18
CA LEU A 225 23.63 -15.82 -15.74
C LEU A 225 24.41 -14.57 -15.30
N GLY A 226 25.63 -14.78 -14.79
CA GLY A 226 26.40 -13.78 -14.06
C GLY A 226 25.89 -13.59 -12.62
N ASN A 227 26.76 -13.11 -11.74
CA ASN A 227 26.49 -12.96 -10.30
C ASN A 227 25.22 -12.14 -10.03
N THR A 228 25.08 -10.98 -10.68
CA THR A 228 23.94 -10.07 -10.48
C THR A 228 22.60 -10.71 -10.81
N THR A 229 22.51 -11.45 -11.92
CA THR A 229 21.28 -12.15 -12.32
C THR A 229 21.00 -13.33 -11.40
N THR A 230 22.04 -14.08 -11.04
CA THR A 230 21.94 -15.17 -10.06
C THR A 230 21.37 -14.66 -8.74
N HIS A 231 21.85 -13.54 -8.21
CA HIS A 231 21.34 -12.95 -6.97
C HIS A 231 19.83 -12.74 -7.02
N LYS A 232 19.38 -12.04 -8.07
CA LYS A 232 17.97 -11.64 -8.22
C LYS A 232 17.06 -12.84 -8.40
N LEU A 233 17.51 -13.87 -9.13
CA LEU A 233 16.76 -15.12 -9.30
C LEU A 233 16.69 -15.92 -7.99
N VAL A 234 17.80 -16.08 -7.28
CA VAL A 234 17.82 -16.73 -5.95
C VAL A 234 16.85 -16.03 -5.00
N LEU A 235 16.92 -14.70 -4.96
CA LEU A 235 16.02 -13.87 -4.17
C LEU A 235 14.55 -14.07 -4.57
N THR A 236 14.25 -14.03 -5.87
CA THR A 236 12.91 -14.30 -6.41
C THR A 236 12.38 -15.68 -6.01
N PHE A 237 13.22 -16.72 -6.06
CA PHE A 237 12.85 -18.08 -5.67
C PHE A 237 12.65 -18.21 -4.17
N ALA A 238 13.46 -17.52 -3.38
CA ALA A 238 13.37 -17.48 -1.92
C ALA A 238 12.09 -16.76 -1.46
N LEU A 239 11.73 -15.64 -2.10
CA LEU A 239 10.54 -14.86 -1.76
C LEU A 239 9.24 -15.64 -1.90
N ARG A 240 9.15 -16.61 -2.83
CA ARG A 240 7.98 -17.48 -2.98
C ARG A 240 7.57 -18.16 -1.68
N GLU A 241 8.54 -18.53 -0.85
CA GLU A 241 8.26 -19.23 0.42
C GLU A 241 7.53 -18.35 1.43
N LEU A 242 7.61 -17.02 1.28
CA LEU A 242 6.90 -16.06 2.12
C LEU A 242 5.40 -15.99 1.82
N PHE A 243 4.98 -16.33 0.59
CA PHE A 243 3.58 -16.29 0.17
C PHE A 243 2.82 -17.57 0.56
N LYS A 244 3.02 -18.07 1.79
CA LYS A 244 2.33 -19.24 2.34
C LYS A 244 1.60 -18.83 3.61
N ALA A 245 0.30 -19.11 3.67
CA ALA A 245 -0.51 -18.95 4.88
C ALA A 245 -0.82 -20.31 5.52
N HIS A 246 -1.00 -20.33 6.84
CA HIS A 246 -1.40 -21.51 7.61
C HIS A 246 -2.92 -21.63 7.73
N SER A 247 -3.65 -20.51 7.69
CA SER A 247 -5.12 -20.48 7.67
C SER A 247 -5.69 -20.68 6.27
N ARG A 248 -6.72 -21.52 6.11
CA ARG A 248 -7.40 -21.77 4.83
C ARG A 248 -8.04 -20.51 4.24
N VAL A 249 -8.60 -19.63 5.07
CA VAL A 249 -9.25 -18.39 4.63
C VAL A 249 -8.22 -17.44 4.03
N LEU A 250 -7.08 -17.29 4.71
CA LEU A 250 -5.99 -16.42 4.26
C LEU A 250 -5.14 -17.07 3.16
N GLN A 251 -5.20 -18.39 3.00
CA GLN A 251 -4.53 -19.09 1.91
C GLN A 251 -5.07 -18.67 0.54
N ASP A 252 -6.36 -18.32 0.44
CA ASP A 252 -6.97 -17.87 -0.80
C ASP A 252 -6.49 -16.44 -1.13
N GLU A 253 -6.46 -15.55 -0.14
CA GLU A 253 -5.90 -14.20 -0.27
C GLU A 253 -4.41 -14.21 -0.63
N MET A 254 -3.61 -15.05 0.05
CA MET A 254 -2.18 -15.21 -0.26
C MET A 254 -1.94 -15.71 -1.69
N ARG A 255 -2.82 -16.56 -2.23
CA ARG A 255 -2.76 -17.00 -3.64
C ARG A 255 -3.14 -15.90 -4.61
N LYS A 256 -4.17 -15.08 -4.30
CA LYS A 256 -4.53 -13.90 -5.09
C LYS A 256 -3.37 -12.91 -5.14
N LEU A 257 -2.79 -12.60 -3.98
CA LEU A 257 -1.63 -11.72 -3.82
C LEU A 257 -0.42 -12.22 -4.63
N TRP A 258 -0.07 -13.50 -4.51
CA TRP A 258 1.03 -14.08 -5.30
C TRP A 258 0.76 -13.99 -6.81
N LYS A 259 -0.47 -14.26 -7.25
CA LYS A 259 -0.85 -14.14 -8.67
C LYS A 259 -0.70 -12.71 -9.15
N HIS A 260 -1.17 -11.73 -8.37
CA HIS A 260 -1.04 -10.30 -8.68
C HIS A 260 0.43 -9.87 -8.74
N SER A 261 1.20 -10.12 -7.68
CA SER A 261 2.63 -9.77 -7.60
C SER A 261 3.45 -10.39 -8.75
N THR A 262 3.18 -11.64 -9.11
CA THR A 262 3.87 -12.28 -10.25
C THR A 262 3.46 -11.71 -11.60
N GLN A 263 2.19 -11.34 -11.77
CA GLN A 263 1.71 -10.67 -12.98
C GLN A 263 2.36 -9.29 -13.14
N VAL A 264 2.35 -8.46 -12.09
CA VAL A 264 3.00 -7.15 -12.08
C VAL A 264 4.50 -7.28 -12.34
N ALA A 265 5.18 -8.23 -11.70
CA ALA A 265 6.59 -8.51 -11.96
C ALA A 265 6.88 -8.82 -13.44
N GLY A 266 6.08 -9.68 -14.07
CA GLY A 266 6.25 -10.02 -15.48
C GLY A 266 6.04 -8.83 -16.42
N ILE A 267 5.04 -7.99 -16.14
CA ILE A 267 4.81 -6.75 -16.89
C ILE A 267 6.00 -5.79 -16.68
N CYS A 268 6.48 -5.64 -15.45
CA CYS A 268 7.66 -4.81 -15.15
C CYS A 268 8.88 -5.24 -15.98
N PHE A 269 9.13 -6.55 -16.07
CA PHE A 269 10.23 -7.09 -16.86
C PHE A 269 10.10 -6.73 -18.35
N VAL A 270 8.90 -6.84 -18.92
CA VAL A 270 8.63 -6.47 -20.32
C VAL A 270 8.79 -4.97 -20.55
N LEU A 271 8.23 -4.13 -19.68
CA LEU A 271 8.34 -2.67 -19.76
C LEU A 271 9.80 -2.20 -19.66
N ALA A 272 10.60 -2.83 -18.79
CA ALA A 272 12.02 -2.55 -18.67
C ALA A 272 12.79 -2.88 -19.96
N LYS A 273 12.46 -3.98 -20.64
CA LYS A 273 13.06 -4.33 -21.93
C LYS A 273 12.68 -3.36 -23.04
N LEU A 274 11.44 -2.88 -23.06
CA LEU A 274 10.95 -1.94 -24.06
C LEU A 274 11.57 -0.55 -23.89
N SER A 275 11.60 -0.03 -22.67
CA SER A 275 12.19 1.28 -22.35
C SER A 275 13.72 1.31 -22.49
N ARG A 276 14.41 0.17 -22.33
CA ARG A 276 15.89 0.02 -22.36
C ARG A 276 16.66 0.86 -21.33
N ARG A 277 15.96 1.58 -20.45
CA ARG A 277 16.54 2.41 -19.37
C ARG A 277 16.70 1.63 -18.07
N PHE A 278 15.90 0.59 -17.88
CA PHE A 278 15.87 -0.20 -16.65
C PHE A 278 16.49 -1.57 -16.84
N ASN A 279 17.18 -2.06 -15.81
CA ASN A 279 17.56 -3.47 -15.77
C ASN A 279 16.30 -4.35 -15.59
N PRO A 280 16.00 -5.30 -16.50
CA PRO A 280 14.77 -6.11 -16.45
C PRO A 280 14.63 -6.96 -15.19
N GLU A 281 15.71 -7.59 -14.73
CA GLU A 281 15.66 -8.46 -13.55
C GLU A 281 15.38 -7.66 -12.27
N ARG A 282 15.86 -6.42 -12.20
CA ARG A 282 15.55 -5.51 -11.09
C ARG A 282 14.12 -5.00 -11.15
N ALA A 283 13.59 -4.75 -12.35
CA ALA A 283 12.18 -4.40 -12.54
C ALA A 283 11.25 -5.56 -12.15
N LEU A 284 11.60 -6.80 -12.52
CA LEU A 284 10.90 -8.00 -12.08
C LEU A 284 10.84 -8.07 -10.56
N LEU A 285 11.97 -7.85 -9.89
CA LEU A 285 12.07 -7.85 -8.43
C LEU A 285 11.23 -6.73 -7.80
N ALA A 286 11.24 -5.52 -8.37
CA ALA A 286 10.41 -4.41 -7.92
C ALA A 286 8.91 -4.75 -7.97
N GLY A 287 8.43 -5.29 -9.09
CA GLY A 287 7.04 -5.71 -9.23
C GLY A 287 6.67 -6.89 -8.33
N LEU A 288 7.62 -7.78 -8.01
CA LEU A 288 7.37 -8.88 -7.07
C LEU A 288 7.27 -8.41 -5.61
N LEU A 289 8.00 -7.35 -5.26
CA LEU A 289 8.10 -6.86 -3.89
C LEU A 289 7.11 -5.75 -3.54
N HIS A 290 6.43 -5.15 -4.53
CA HIS A 290 5.65 -3.93 -4.29
C HIS A 290 4.59 -4.09 -3.19
N ASP A 291 3.92 -5.24 -3.12
CA ASP A 291 2.94 -5.58 -2.08
C ASP A 291 3.49 -6.51 -0.99
N ILE A 292 4.80 -6.55 -0.75
CA ILE A 292 5.37 -7.42 0.29
C ILE A 292 4.81 -7.11 1.69
N GLY A 293 4.33 -5.88 1.92
CA GLY A 293 3.64 -5.51 3.15
C GLY A 293 2.34 -6.28 3.37
N GLU A 294 1.60 -6.62 2.30
CA GLU A 294 0.38 -7.42 2.41
C GLU A 294 0.66 -8.84 2.88
N VAL A 295 1.81 -9.42 2.53
CA VAL A 295 2.21 -10.75 3.04
C VAL A 295 2.28 -10.73 4.56
N ALA A 296 2.95 -9.74 5.13
CA ALA A 296 3.06 -9.61 6.58
C ALA A 296 1.71 -9.31 7.25
N ILE A 297 0.87 -8.49 6.64
CA ILE A 297 -0.48 -8.22 7.15
C ILE A 297 -1.32 -9.50 7.17
N LEU A 298 -1.32 -10.27 6.09
CA LEU A 298 -2.06 -11.53 5.98
C LEU A 298 -1.55 -12.56 6.99
N SER A 299 -0.23 -12.72 7.15
CA SER A 299 0.34 -13.60 8.17
C SER A 299 -0.03 -13.17 9.59
N TYR A 300 0.00 -11.86 9.87
CA TYR A 300 -0.32 -11.35 11.21
C TYR A 300 -1.82 -11.41 11.51
N ALA A 301 -2.67 -11.26 10.49
CA ALA A 301 -4.12 -11.40 10.58
C ALA A 301 -4.57 -12.80 11.03
N GLU A 302 -3.73 -13.84 10.92
CA GLU A 302 -4.00 -15.16 11.50
C GLU A 302 -4.31 -15.10 13.00
N ASN A 303 -3.75 -14.12 13.71
CA ASN A 303 -3.98 -13.90 15.14
C ASN A 303 -5.26 -13.11 15.44
N PHE A 304 -5.97 -12.63 14.41
CA PHE A 304 -7.17 -11.78 14.52
C PHE A 304 -8.31 -12.34 13.65
N PRO A 305 -8.97 -13.44 14.07
CA PRO A 305 -10.02 -14.11 13.29
C PRO A 305 -11.17 -13.19 12.86
N GLU A 306 -11.51 -12.18 13.66
CA GLU A 306 -12.46 -11.11 13.34
C GLU A 306 -12.15 -10.31 12.06
N ILE A 307 -10.88 -10.19 11.69
CA ILE A 307 -10.39 -9.45 10.53
C ILE A 307 -10.09 -10.45 9.41
N ALA A 308 -9.43 -11.57 9.73
CA ALA A 308 -9.13 -12.61 8.75
C ALA A 308 -10.39 -13.17 8.06
N ASN A 309 -11.53 -13.21 8.76
CA ASN A 309 -12.81 -13.70 8.21
C ASN A 309 -13.69 -12.57 7.64
N ASN A 310 -13.23 -11.32 7.63
CA ASN A 310 -13.96 -10.18 7.09
C ASN A 310 -13.14 -9.50 5.99
N GLU A 311 -13.46 -9.87 4.75
CA GLU A 311 -12.76 -9.42 3.54
C GLU A 311 -12.64 -7.88 3.47
N GLN A 312 -13.73 -7.17 3.76
CA GLN A 312 -13.75 -5.71 3.71
C GLN A 312 -12.81 -5.06 4.74
N LYS A 313 -12.77 -5.59 5.97
CA LYS A 313 -11.87 -5.07 7.01
C LYS A 313 -10.41 -5.38 6.71
N LEU A 314 -10.16 -6.59 6.20
CA LEU A 314 -8.82 -7.00 5.80
C LEU A 314 -8.29 -6.13 4.66
N GLU A 315 -9.10 -5.89 3.63
CA GLU A 315 -8.79 -4.99 2.51
C GLU A 315 -8.49 -3.57 3.01
N GLN A 316 -9.30 -3.06 3.95
CA GLN A 316 -9.07 -1.74 4.52
C GLN A 316 -7.74 -1.64 5.27
N VAL A 317 -7.37 -2.65 6.06
CA VAL A 317 -6.07 -2.68 6.75
C VAL A 317 -4.92 -2.78 5.75
N MET A 318 -5.05 -3.61 4.70
CA MET A 318 -4.05 -3.71 3.64
C MET A 318 -3.83 -2.36 2.97
N LYS A 319 -4.91 -1.68 2.56
CA LYS A 319 -4.85 -0.34 1.94
C LYS A 319 -4.14 0.69 2.83
N ASP A 320 -4.40 0.67 4.12
CA ASP A 320 -3.84 1.64 5.09
C ASP A 320 -2.37 1.35 5.43
N MET A 321 -1.98 0.07 5.47
CA MET A 321 -0.75 -0.37 6.13
C MET A 321 0.30 -0.99 5.21
N ARG A 322 -0.08 -1.48 4.02
CA ARG A 322 0.85 -2.25 3.14
C ARG A 322 2.11 -1.50 2.80
N GLY A 323 2.01 -0.20 2.49
CA GLY A 323 3.18 0.59 2.09
C GLY A 323 4.14 0.87 3.26
N VAL A 324 3.59 1.14 4.45
CA VAL A 324 4.39 1.35 5.66
C VAL A 324 5.11 0.05 6.05
N ILE A 325 4.38 -1.06 6.10
CA ILE A 325 4.94 -2.37 6.47
C ILE A 325 5.96 -2.83 5.43
N GLY A 326 5.66 -2.67 4.14
CA GLY A 326 6.58 -2.99 3.04
C GLY A 326 7.89 -2.22 3.13
N CYS A 327 7.85 -0.92 3.45
CA CYS A 327 9.06 -0.12 3.68
C CYS A 327 9.91 -0.71 4.79
N HIS A 328 9.30 -0.98 5.95
CA HIS A 328 10.02 -1.53 7.10
C HIS A 328 10.65 -2.90 6.78
N ILE A 329 9.95 -3.76 6.06
CA ILE A 329 10.49 -5.07 5.62
C ILE A 329 11.72 -4.86 4.73
N LEU A 330 11.60 -4.06 3.69
CA LEU A 330 12.69 -3.87 2.72
C LEU A 330 13.90 -3.13 3.32
N ASP A 331 13.67 -2.15 4.21
CA ASP A 331 14.73 -1.48 4.96
C ASP A 331 15.47 -2.46 5.87
N ALA A 332 14.74 -3.31 6.62
CA ALA A 332 15.33 -4.32 7.50
C ALA A 332 16.13 -5.38 6.72
N TRP A 333 15.71 -5.68 5.50
CA TRP A 333 16.42 -6.58 4.59
C TRP A 333 17.62 -5.93 3.88
N GLY A 334 17.84 -4.63 4.05
CA GLY A 334 18.97 -3.90 3.46
C GLY A 334 18.80 -3.59 1.96
N PHE A 335 17.56 -3.52 1.46
CA PHE A 335 17.33 -3.15 0.06
C PHE A 335 17.67 -1.69 -0.21
N LEU A 336 17.99 -1.40 -1.48
CA LEU A 336 18.24 -0.04 -1.93
C LEU A 336 16.98 0.82 -1.85
N LYS A 337 17.15 2.11 -1.51
CA LYS A 337 16.06 3.07 -1.26
C LYS A 337 15.05 3.20 -2.41
N ASP A 338 15.49 2.96 -3.64
CA ASP A 338 14.60 2.99 -4.80
C ASP A 338 13.58 1.84 -4.80
N LEU A 339 13.98 0.63 -4.37
CA LEU A 339 13.06 -0.50 -4.20
C LEU A 339 12.21 -0.36 -2.93
N VAL A 340 12.74 0.27 -1.88
CA VAL A 340 11.93 0.64 -0.69
C VAL A 340 10.81 1.60 -1.10
N ALA A 341 11.12 2.63 -1.90
CA ALA A 341 10.15 3.61 -2.38
C ALA A 341 9.00 2.98 -3.17
N VAL A 342 9.26 1.91 -3.94
CA VAL A 342 8.22 1.17 -4.69
C VAL A 342 7.09 0.75 -3.75
N THR A 343 7.40 0.13 -2.61
CA THR A 343 6.35 -0.36 -1.68
C THR A 343 5.45 0.74 -1.14
N LYS A 344 6.00 1.96 -1.01
CA LYS A 344 5.27 3.10 -0.44
C LYS A 344 4.43 3.85 -1.45
N GLU A 345 4.96 3.98 -2.66
CA GLU A 345 4.50 4.96 -3.64
C GLU A 345 3.86 4.31 -4.88
N ALA A 346 3.93 2.99 -5.04
CA ALA A 346 3.36 2.25 -6.17
C ALA A 346 1.84 2.48 -6.36
N GLU A 347 1.16 2.93 -5.32
CA GLU A 347 -0.30 3.12 -5.28
C GLU A 347 -0.71 4.60 -5.45
N ASP A 348 0.27 5.50 -5.54
CA ASP A 348 0.03 6.90 -5.89
C ASP A 348 0.00 7.05 -7.42
N TRP A 349 -1.18 6.86 -8.01
CA TRP A 349 -1.41 7.01 -9.45
C TRP A 349 -1.09 8.42 -9.98
N THR A 350 -1.02 9.43 -9.10
CA THR A 350 -0.74 10.82 -9.44
C THR A 350 0.72 11.21 -9.24
N ARG A 351 1.56 10.26 -8.84
CA ARG A 351 2.98 10.46 -8.57
C ARG A 351 3.69 11.07 -9.77
N ASN A 352 4.25 12.26 -9.57
CA ASN A 352 4.97 13.00 -10.60
C ASN A 352 6.41 13.40 -10.19
N ARG A 353 6.99 12.70 -9.21
CA ARG A 353 8.39 12.87 -8.81
C ARG A 353 9.03 11.50 -8.63
N PRO A 354 10.33 11.31 -8.95
CA PRO A 354 11.24 12.29 -9.58
C PRO A 354 10.84 12.61 -11.04
N GLU A 355 11.56 13.58 -11.64
CA GLU A 355 11.32 14.04 -13.02
C GLU A 355 11.68 12.95 -14.05
N GLU A 356 12.82 12.28 -13.84
CA GLU A 356 13.17 11.08 -14.59
C GLU A 356 12.39 9.87 -14.08
N ALA A 357 12.04 8.95 -14.98
CA ALA A 357 11.37 7.72 -14.62
C ALA A 357 12.24 6.84 -13.71
N ASP A 358 11.67 6.32 -12.64
CA ASP A 358 12.29 5.32 -11.77
C ASP A 358 11.53 3.99 -11.75
N TYR A 359 11.99 3.05 -10.91
CA TYR A 359 11.34 1.74 -10.76
C TYR A 359 9.92 1.84 -10.20
N THR A 360 9.58 2.88 -9.43
CA THR A 360 8.23 3.11 -8.93
C THR A 360 7.30 3.49 -10.08
N ASP A 361 7.72 4.38 -10.98
CA ASP A 361 6.94 4.73 -12.18
C ASP A 361 6.67 3.48 -13.05
N LEU A 362 7.68 2.61 -13.19
CA LEU A 362 7.56 1.36 -13.93
C LEU A 362 6.54 0.42 -13.28
N VAL A 363 6.53 0.30 -11.95
CA VAL A 363 5.57 -0.53 -11.20
C VAL A 363 4.16 0.03 -11.24
N ILE A 364 3.99 1.36 -11.16
CA ILE A 364 2.68 2.03 -11.32
C ILE A 364 2.05 1.65 -12.66
N VAL A 365 2.82 1.77 -13.75
CA VAL A 365 2.32 1.44 -15.09
C VAL A 365 2.05 -0.06 -15.23
N ALA A 366 2.90 -0.91 -14.64
CA ALA A 366 2.70 -2.35 -14.65
C ALA A 366 1.42 -2.79 -13.91
N GLN A 367 1.09 -2.16 -12.78
CA GLN A 367 -0.15 -2.42 -12.05
C GLN A 367 -1.38 -2.06 -12.88
N LEU A 368 -1.42 -0.88 -13.49
CA LEU A 368 -2.54 -0.49 -14.36
C LEU A 368 -2.76 -1.49 -15.50
N HIS A 369 -1.68 -1.96 -16.11
CA HIS A 369 -1.77 -3.03 -17.11
C HIS A 369 -2.32 -4.32 -16.52
N SER A 370 -1.91 -4.69 -15.31
CA SER A 370 -2.38 -5.93 -14.66
C SER A 370 -3.89 -5.95 -14.42
N TYR A 371 -4.51 -4.77 -14.27
CA TYR A 371 -5.95 -4.63 -14.10
C TYR A 371 -6.73 -4.57 -15.42
N ILE A 372 -6.10 -4.43 -16.59
CA ILE A 372 -6.81 -4.40 -17.87
C ILE A 372 -7.69 -5.66 -18.04
N GLY A 373 -8.97 -5.45 -18.31
CA GLY A 373 -9.96 -6.54 -18.47
C GLY A 373 -10.56 -7.06 -17.16
N THR A 374 -10.17 -6.50 -16.02
CA THR A 374 -10.74 -6.80 -14.69
C THR A 374 -11.83 -5.79 -14.30
N PRO A 375 -12.76 -6.12 -13.39
CA PRO A 375 -13.73 -5.17 -12.83
C PRO A 375 -13.08 -3.93 -12.19
N GLU A 376 -11.91 -4.11 -11.57
CA GLU A 376 -11.15 -3.10 -10.82
C GLU A 376 -10.65 -1.97 -11.73
N MET A 377 -10.38 -2.24 -13.01
CA MET A 377 -9.96 -1.20 -13.97
C MET A 377 -10.95 -0.02 -14.05
N LYS A 378 -12.24 -0.25 -13.77
CA LYS A 378 -13.27 0.79 -13.85
C LYS A 378 -13.12 1.86 -12.76
N THR A 379 -12.44 1.56 -11.66
CA THR A 379 -12.22 2.49 -10.54
C THR A 379 -10.85 3.18 -10.62
N LEU A 380 -10.01 2.77 -11.59
CA LEU A 380 -8.65 3.27 -11.74
C LEU A 380 -8.56 4.36 -12.83
N PRO A 381 -7.56 5.26 -12.74
CA PRO A 381 -7.33 6.25 -13.77
C PRO A 381 -6.93 5.61 -15.10
N THR A 382 -7.30 6.27 -16.20
CA THR A 382 -6.84 5.89 -17.54
C THR A 382 -5.34 6.14 -17.68
N LEU A 383 -4.64 5.31 -18.47
CA LEU A 383 -3.18 5.34 -18.62
C LEU A 383 -2.63 6.73 -19.01
N ASP A 384 -3.37 7.49 -19.83
CA ASP A 384 -3.00 8.84 -20.29
C ASP A 384 -3.00 9.90 -19.18
N ARG A 385 -3.74 9.65 -18.09
CA ARG A 385 -3.85 10.55 -16.92
C ARG A 385 -2.79 10.29 -15.86
N VAL A 386 -1.98 9.24 -16.02
CA VAL A 386 -1.03 8.78 -15.00
C VAL A 386 0.36 9.32 -15.37
N PRO A 387 1.01 10.19 -14.56
CA PRO A 387 2.26 10.81 -14.96
C PRO A 387 3.39 9.81 -15.21
N ALA A 388 3.45 8.73 -14.42
CA ALA A 388 4.42 7.64 -14.57
C ALA A 388 4.46 7.08 -16.01
N PHE A 389 3.31 7.00 -16.67
CA PHE A 389 3.20 6.56 -18.06
C PHE A 389 3.99 7.45 -19.01
N GLN A 390 3.84 8.78 -18.88
CA GLN A 390 4.50 9.75 -19.76
C GLN A 390 6.02 9.72 -19.59
N LYS A 391 6.52 9.41 -18.38
CA LYS A 391 7.95 9.37 -18.08
C LYS A 391 8.68 8.15 -18.68
N LEU A 392 8.00 7.00 -18.81
CA LEU A 392 8.64 5.76 -19.24
C LEU A 392 9.09 5.76 -20.70
N ASP A 393 8.60 6.70 -21.52
CA ASP A 393 9.04 6.89 -22.92
C ASP A 393 9.00 5.60 -23.75
N ILE A 394 7.95 4.79 -23.55
CA ILE A 394 7.75 3.49 -24.21
C ILE A 394 6.98 3.60 -25.54
N GLY A 395 6.84 4.81 -26.08
CA GLY A 395 6.05 5.13 -27.27
C GLY A 395 4.59 5.45 -26.97
N ASP A 396 3.80 5.72 -28.02
CA ASP A 396 2.35 5.90 -27.90
C ASP A 396 1.72 4.57 -27.48
N LEU A 397 1.09 4.49 -26.29
CA LEU A 397 0.29 3.30 -25.97
C LEU A 397 -0.99 3.32 -26.75
N THR A 398 -0.94 2.60 -27.87
CA THR A 398 -2.14 2.14 -28.52
C THR A 398 -2.68 0.89 -27.77
N PRO A 399 -3.97 0.56 -27.90
CA PRO A 399 -4.52 -0.69 -27.40
C PRO A 399 -3.71 -1.92 -27.86
N GLU A 400 -3.16 -1.89 -29.07
CA GLU A 400 -2.33 -2.96 -29.62
C GLU A 400 -1.01 -3.13 -28.85
N LEU A 401 -0.33 -2.03 -28.49
CA LEU A 401 0.88 -2.09 -27.67
C LEU A 401 0.57 -2.64 -26.27
N SER A 402 -0.57 -2.24 -25.69
CA SER A 402 -1.01 -2.76 -24.38
C SER A 402 -1.26 -4.27 -24.44
N ILE A 403 -1.96 -4.75 -25.48
CA ILE A 403 -2.18 -6.18 -25.71
C ILE A 403 -0.85 -6.91 -25.85
N GLN A 404 0.07 -6.38 -26.65
CA GLN A 404 1.39 -6.98 -26.85
C GLN A 404 2.20 -7.06 -25.54
N ILE A 405 2.15 -6.02 -24.71
CA ILE A 405 2.79 -6.02 -23.39
C ILE A 405 2.19 -7.14 -22.52
N LEU A 406 0.87 -7.26 -22.49
CA LEU A 406 0.16 -8.27 -21.70
C LEU A 406 0.43 -9.70 -22.19
N GLU A 407 0.43 -9.94 -23.49
CA GLU A 407 0.75 -11.25 -24.08
C GLU A 407 2.20 -11.64 -23.76
N ASN A 408 3.15 -10.74 -24.03
CA ASN A 408 4.56 -10.97 -23.70
C ASN A 408 4.76 -11.19 -22.21
N ALA A 409 4.08 -10.41 -21.37
CA ALA A 409 4.14 -10.56 -19.92
C ALA A 409 3.54 -11.90 -19.49
N ALA A 410 2.42 -12.33 -20.06
CA ALA A 410 1.82 -13.64 -19.77
C ALA A 410 2.80 -14.78 -20.12
N ASP A 411 3.52 -14.69 -21.24
CA ASP A 411 4.56 -15.66 -21.59
C ASP A 411 5.74 -15.63 -20.60
N GLN A 412 6.16 -14.44 -20.16
CA GLN A 412 7.21 -14.30 -19.14
C GLN A 412 6.76 -14.84 -17.79
N VAL A 413 5.53 -14.53 -17.37
CA VAL A 413 4.93 -15.00 -16.13
C VAL A 413 4.75 -16.51 -16.17
N ALA A 414 4.26 -17.08 -17.27
CA ALA A 414 4.13 -18.52 -17.43
C ALA A 414 5.50 -19.21 -17.37
N SER A 415 6.52 -18.62 -18.01
CA SER A 415 7.90 -19.10 -17.94
C SER A 415 8.46 -19.02 -16.51
N ALA A 416 8.29 -17.88 -15.83
CA ALA A 416 8.73 -17.66 -14.46
C ALA A 416 7.97 -18.53 -13.46
N GLN A 417 6.66 -18.69 -13.62
CA GLN A 417 5.81 -19.56 -12.82
C GLN A 417 6.16 -21.02 -13.05
N ALA A 418 6.48 -21.44 -14.28
CA ALA A 418 7.01 -22.78 -14.53
C ALA A 418 8.35 -23.00 -13.80
N LEU A 419 9.20 -21.97 -13.71
CA LEU A 419 10.43 -22.01 -12.91
C LEU A 419 10.16 -21.98 -11.39
N LEU A 420 9.11 -21.30 -10.93
CA LEU A 420 8.79 -21.11 -9.52
C LEU A 420 7.99 -22.28 -8.92
N ASN A 421 7.01 -22.83 -9.66
CA ASN A 421 6.03 -23.84 -9.23
C ASN A 421 6.48 -25.29 -9.36
N SER A 422 7.66 -25.53 -9.94
CA SER A 422 8.28 -26.84 -10.02
C SER A 422 9.52 -26.90 -9.16
#